data_AF-A0A151JVP7-F1
#
_entry.id   AF-A0A151JVP7-F1
#
_cell.length_a   1.000
_cell.length_b   1.000
_cell.length_c   1.000
_cell.angle_alpha   90.00
_cell.angle_beta   90.00
_cell.angle_gamma   90.00
#
_symmetry.space_group_name_H-M   'P 1'
#
loop_
_entity.id
_entity.type
_entity.pdbx_description
1 polymer ?
#
loop_
_entity_poly.entity_id
_entity_poly.type
_entity_poly.pdbx_seq_one_letter_code
_entity_poly.pdbx_strand_id
1 'polypeptide(L)'
;MCIHFVTVFIFVLFTIVIKNYQAMSDELQLLEDFKQEMSKDIMENHPTNEFIEIGKVLQFVPQNILLQQFNSFHPRLQFTIEIRGNIRISFHSPNKMGKYIKVQKDICLYTCKSNVVYKISCNNCDASYVGQTDRQLKTRITEHHNHIRHNTSVRSVITEHRLQYDHDFQWDNVKILDEEFCYRKRLISEMLNIKKQKNSLYLQTNAEDLHKAYIPIINKV
;
A
#
# COMPACT_ATOMS: atom_id res chain seq x y z
N MET A 1 -9.62 -4.83 15.63
CA MET A 1 -9.10 -4.17 16.86
C MET A 1 -9.51 -2.70 16.99
N CYS A 2 -9.68 -1.92 15.91
CA CYS A 2 -10.09 -0.51 16.00
C CYS A 2 -11.57 -0.31 16.42
N ILE A 3 -12.49 -1.18 16.02
CA ILE A 3 -13.93 -1.02 16.29
C ILE A 3 -14.24 -1.15 17.80
N HIS A 4 -13.57 -2.07 18.49
CA HIS A 4 -13.73 -2.27 19.94
C HIS A 4 -13.21 -1.08 20.77
N PHE A 5 -12.23 -0.34 20.28
CA PHE A 5 -11.69 0.82 21.00
C PHE A 5 -12.64 2.02 20.92
N VAL A 6 -13.31 2.18 19.76
CA VAL A 6 -14.28 3.25 19.52
C VAL A 6 -15.55 3.03 20.33
N THR A 7 -16.08 1.80 20.39
CA THR A 7 -17.28 1.48 21.18
C THR A 7 -17.06 1.64 22.68
N VAL A 8 -15.88 1.28 23.20
CA VAL A 8 -15.52 1.51 24.62
C VAL A 8 -15.44 3.00 24.93
N PHE A 9 -14.92 3.81 24.02
CA PHE A 9 -14.83 5.26 24.20
C PHE A 9 -16.20 5.94 24.23
N ILE A 10 -17.14 5.49 23.38
CA ILE A 10 -18.52 5.99 23.35
C ILE A 10 -19.26 5.61 24.63
N PHE A 11 -19.19 4.34 25.07
CA PHE A 11 -19.83 3.90 26.32
C PHE A 11 -19.30 4.67 27.53
N VAL A 12 -17.99 4.94 27.56
CA VAL A 12 -17.36 5.73 28.63
C VAL A 12 -17.88 7.17 28.64
N LEU A 13 -17.96 7.84 27.48
CA LEU A 13 -18.51 9.19 27.37
C LEU A 13 -19.99 9.24 27.77
N PHE A 14 -20.79 8.26 27.35
CA PHE A 14 -22.21 8.16 27.68
C PHE A 14 -22.42 7.97 29.20
N THR A 15 -21.58 7.15 29.84
CA THR A 15 -21.64 6.92 31.30
C THR A 15 -21.21 8.16 32.09
N ILE A 16 -20.27 8.96 31.57
CA ILE A 16 -19.84 10.23 32.16
C ILE A 16 -20.94 11.28 32.08
N VAL A 17 -21.64 11.38 30.94
CA VAL A 17 -22.76 12.31 30.76
C VAL A 17 -23.90 11.96 31.71
N ILE A 18 -24.29 10.69 31.82
CA ILE A 18 -25.38 10.26 32.71
C ILE A 18 -25.03 10.47 34.20
N LYS A 19 -23.80 10.15 34.62
CA LYS A 19 -23.39 10.32 36.03
C LYS A 19 -23.24 11.79 36.44
N ASN A 20 -22.80 12.66 35.53
CA ASN A 20 -22.71 14.10 35.80
C ASN A 20 -24.10 14.78 35.81
N TYR A 21 -25.07 14.28 35.04
CA TYR A 21 -26.45 14.81 35.05
C TYR A 21 -27.20 14.53 36.37
N GLN A 22 -26.90 13.41 37.05
CA GLN A 22 -27.50 13.13 38.37
C GLN A 22 -26.95 14.00 39.50
N ALA A 23 -25.83 14.70 39.30
CA ALA A 23 -25.20 15.55 40.32
C ALA A 23 -25.61 17.03 40.25
N MET A 24 -26.44 17.41 39.27
CA MET A 24 -26.84 18.80 39.00
C MET A 24 -28.37 18.93 39.07
N SER A 25 -28.95 18.64 40.23
CA SER A 25 -30.32 19.04 40.55
C SER A 25 -30.30 20.52 40.95
N ASP A 26 -30.77 21.39 40.05
CA ASP A 26 -31.59 22.58 40.34
C ASP A 26 -31.67 23.46 39.08
N GLU A 27 -32.37 22.99 38.03
CA GLU A 27 -33.12 23.80 37.05
C GLU A 27 -33.81 22.86 36.05
N LEU A 28 -35.01 22.42 36.42
CA LEU A 28 -35.71 21.26 35.84
C LEU A 28 -36.57 21.58 34.60
N GLN A 29 -36.41 22.75 33.98
CA GLN A 29 -37.17 23.12 32.77
C GLN A 29 -36.37 22.86 31.48
N LEU A 30 -35.07 23.19 31.47
CA LEU A 30 -34.17 22.99 30.33
C LEU A 30 -33.90 21.51 30.03
N LEU A 31 -34.02 20.66 31.06
CA LEU A 31 -33.80 19.21 31.00
C LEU A 31 -34.89 18.47 30.20
N GLU A 32 -36.15 18.89 30.30
CA GLU A 32 -37.26 18.23 29.60
C GLU A 32 -37.33 18.65 28.13
N ASP A 33 -37.03 19.92 27.84
CA ASP A 33 -36.94 20.42 26.46
C ASP A 33 -35.78 19.72 25.70
N PHE A 34 -34.63 19.54 26.37
CA PHE A 34 -33.46 18.89 25.76
C PHE A 34 -33.64 17.37 25.58
N LYS A 35 -34.37 16.69 26.49
CA LYS A 35 -34.74 15.27 26.33
C LYS A 35 -35.66 15.04 25.13
N GLN A 36 -36.62 15.94 24.91
CA GLN A 36 -37.53 15.84 23.76
C GLN A 36 -36.81 16.03 22.42
N GLU A 37 -35.83 16.94 22.37
CA GLU A 37 -35.05 17.21 21.17
C GLU A 37 -34.10 16.03 20.84
N MET A 38 -33.41 15.49 21.84
CA MET A 38 -32.57 14.28 21.68
C MET A 38 -33.35 13.03 21.27
N SER A 39 -34.54 12.79 21.84
CA SER A 39 -35.34 11.60 21.49
C SER A 39 -35.81 11.61 20.04
N LYS A 40 -35.89 12.79 19.42
CA LYS A 40 -36.33 12.97 18.03
C LYS A 40 -35.19 12.71 17.05
N ASP A 41 -33.97 13.17 17.37
CA ASP A 41 -32.79 13.01 16.51
C ASP A 41 -32.18 11.58 16.57
N ILE A 42 -32.29 10.90 17.72
CA ILE A 42 -31.77 9.53 17.93
C ILE A 42 -32.50 8.46 17.09
N MET A 43 -33.79 8.69 16.77
CA MET A 43 -34.60 7.68 16.05
C MET A 43 -34.42 7.74 14.52
N GLU A 44 -33.84 8.80 13.96
CA GLU A 44 -33.80 9.02 12.51
C GLU A 44 -32.43 8.90 11.84
N ASN A 45 -31.29 8.83 12.55
CA ASN A 45 -29.98 8.93 11.88
C ASN A 45 -28.88 7.93 12.29
N HIS A 46 -28.18 7.46 11.24
CA HIS A 46 -27.00 6.60 11.22
C HIS A 46 -25.82 7.04 12.14
N PRO A 47 -24.90 6.11 12.52
CA PRO A 47 -23.90 6.22 13.60
C PRO A 47 -22.84 7.34 13.50
N THR A 48 -22.90 8.18 12.47
CA THR A 48 -22.07 9.39 12.34
C THR A 48 -22.63 10.59 13.11
N ASN A 49 -23.94 10.62 13.38
CA ASN A 49 -24.58 11.75 14.07
C ASN A 49 -24.41 11.71 15.60
N GLU A 50 -24.26 10.51 16.19
CA GLU A 50 -24.00 10.34 17.63
C GLU A 50 -22.73 11.09 18.09
N PHE A 51 -21.66 11.08 17.29
CA PHE A 51 -20.41 11.78 17.63
C PHE A 51 -20.55 13.31 17.59
N ILE A 52 -21.39 13.82 16.68
CA ILE A 52 -21.66 15.25 16.54
C ILE A 52 -22.47 15.73 17.75
N GLU A 53 -23.45 14.95 18.18
CA GLU A 53 -24.27 15.27 19.36
C GLU A 53 -23.50 15.18 20.67
N ILE A 54 -22.69 14.14 20.86
CA ILE A 54 -21.81 14.04 22.03
C ILE A 54 -20.86 15.25 22.08
N GLY A 55 -20.31 15.67 20.94
CA GLY A 55 -19.48 16.87 20.85
C GLY A 55 -20.20 18.15 21.28
N LYS A 56 -21.50 18.29 20.97
CA LYS A 56 -22.34 19.41 21.40
C LYS A 56 -22.62 19.38 22.90
N VAL A 57 -22.81 18.21 23.52
CA VAL A 57 -23.08 18.09 24.97
C VAL A 57 -21.81 18.37 25.79
N LEU A 58 -20.65 17.90 25.31
CA LEU A 58 -19.36 18.08 25.99
C LEU A 58 -18.92 19.55 26.10
N GLN A 59 -19.47 20.45 25.27
CA GLN A 59 -19.17 21.88 25.34
C GLN A 59 -19.71 22.55 26.62
N PHE A 60 -20.73 21.95 27.25
CA PHE A 60 -21.37 22.48 28.45
C PHE A 60 -20.77 21.91 29.75
N VAL A 61 -19.87 20.94 29.65
CA VAL A 61 -19.21 20.31 30.82
C VAL A 61 -17.92 21.08 31.15
N PRO A 62 -17.68 21.45 32.43
CA PRO A 62 -16.42 22.06 32.84
C PRO A 62 -15.19 21.21 32.48
N GLN A 63 -14.20 21.83 31.83
CA GLN A 63 -13.04 21.12 31.26
C GLN A 63 -12.18 20.39 32.31
N ASN A 64 -12.10 20.93 33.52
CA ASN A 64 -11.38 20.32 34.65
C ASN A 64 -11.97 18.97 35.08
N ILE A 65 -13.31 18.85 35.09
CA ILE A 65 -14.01 17.61 35.42
C ILE A 65 -13.75 16.56 34.34
N LEU A 66 -13.83 17.00 33.07
CA LEU A 66 -13.55 16.14 31.92
C LEU A 66 -12.11 15.58 31.99
N LEU A 67 -11.13 16.45 32.25
CA LEU A 67 -9.72 16.07 32.34
C LEU A 67 -9.43 15.08 33.47
N GLN A 68 -9.97 15.34 34.67
CA GLN A 68 -9.80 14.43 35.81
C GLN A 68 -10.35 13.03 35.50
N GLN A 69 -11.51 12.97 34.88
CA GLN A 69 -12.12 11.70 34.51
C GLN A 69 -11.30 10.98 33.43
N PHE A 70 -10.83 11.67 32.40
CA PHE A 70 -9.98 11.07 31.37
C PHE A 70 -8.68 10.49 31.95
N ASN A 71 -8.08 11.20 32.90
CA ASN A 71 -6.84 10.78 33.55
C ASN A 71 -7.02 9.64 34.56
N SER A 72 -8.26 9.38 34.99
CA SER A 72 -8.59 8.24 35.87
C SER A 72 -8.56 6.89 35.13
N PHE A 73 -8.73 6.88 33.79
CA PHE A 73 -8.81 5.62 33.03
C PHE A 73 -7.50 4.87 32.89
N HIS A 74 -6.35 5.55 32.94
CA HIS A 74 -5.07 4.85 32.82
C HIS A 74 -3.90 5.58 33.52
N PRO A 75 -3.18 4.90 34.43
CA PRO A 75 -2.11 5.53 35.20
C PRO A 75 -0.92 6.00 34.36
N ARG A 76 -0.73 5.45 33.13
CA ARG A 76 0.36 5.85 32.23
C ARG A 76 -0.05 6.79 31.08
N LEU A 77 -1.35 7.01 30.87
CA LEU A 77 -1.84 7.93 29.83
C LEU A 77 -2.54 9.08 30.52
N GLN A 78 -1.84 10.19 30.63
CA GLN A 78 -2.32 11.41 31.29
C GLN A 78 -2.48 12.49 30.22
N PHE A 79 -3.70 12.96 30.05
CA PHE A 79 -4.07 14.08 29.21
C PHE A 79 -3.84 15.40 29.97
N THR A 80 -3.63 16.47 29.22
CA THR A 80 -3.46 17.84 29.72
C THR A 80 -4.35 18.79 28.90
N ILE A 81 -4.97 19.77 29.54
CA ILE A 81 -5.71 20.83 28.83
C ILE A 81 -4.72 21.85 28.28
N GLU A 82 -4.84 22.18 27.00
CA GLU A 82 -4.14 23.32 26.41
C GLU A 82 -5.05 24.56 26.51
N ILE A 83 -4.69 25.48 27.41
CA ILE A 83 -5.33 26.81 27.47
C ILE A 83 -4.72 27.62 26.33
N ARG A 84 -5.52 28.03 25.34
CA ARG A 84 -5.07 28.91 24.26
C ARG A 84 -4.68 30.30 24.80
N GLY A 85 -3.50 30.40 25.37
CA GLY A 85 -2.69 31.61 25.35
C GLY A 85 -1.97 31.72 24.01
N ASN A 86 -1.44 32.89 23.68
CA ASN A 86 -0.72 33.18 22.43
C ASN A 86 0.67 32.48 22.34
N ILE A 87 0.80 31.29 22.93
CA ILE A 87 2.01 30.49 23.04
C ILE A 87 1.78 29.21 22.27
N ARG A 88 2.47 29.05 21.14
CA ARG A 88 2.47 27.79 20.37
C ARG A 88 3.26 26.75 21.14
N ILE A 89 2.57 25.81 21.78
CA ILE A 89 3.20 24.64 22.39
C ILE A 89 3.43 23.60 21.29
N SER A 90 4.68 23.43 20.85
CA SER A 90 5.03 22.35 19.93
C SER A 90 5.27 21.06 20.69
N PHE A 91 4.40 20.06 20.49
CA PHE A 91 4.60 18.72 21.05
C PHE A 91 5.72 17.98 20.31
N HIS A 92 6.76 17.58 21.03
CA HIS A 92 7.82 16.70 20.54
C HIS A 92 7.79 15.38 21.30
N SER A 93 7.46 14.27 20.64
CA SER A 93 7.59 12.96 21.26
C SER A 93 9.06 12.55 21.29
N PRO A 94 9.67 12.33 22.47
CA PRO A 94 11.08 11.96 22.60
C PRO A 94 11.37 10.56 22.06
N ASN A 95 10.34 9.72 21.93
CA ASN A 95 10.46 8.36 21.43
C ASN A 95 9.63 8.20 20.15
N LYS A 96 10.26 8.48 19.01
CA LYS A 96 9.67 8.21 17.69
C LYS A 96 9.49 6.70 17.50
N MET A 97 8.39 6.28 16.90
CA MET A 97 8.09 4.85 16.63
C MET A 97 9.23 4.13 15.91
N GLY A 98 9.95 4.80 15.00
CA GLY A 98 11.11 4.25 14.30
C GLY A 98 12.31 3.92 15.21
N LYS A 99 12.33 4.37 16.47
CA LYS A 99 13.32 3.98 17.48
C LYS A 99 13.11 2.53 17.94
N TYR A 100 11.86 2.09 18.07
CA TYR A 100 11.51 0.76 18.56
C TYR A 100 11.18 -0.20 17.41
N ILE A 101 10.51 0.31 16.37
CA ILE A 101 10.17 -0.46 15.19
C ILE A 101 11.20 -0.14 14.11
N LYS A 102 12.30 -0.88 14.12
CA LYS A 102 13.17 -0.96 12.95
C LYS A 102 12.43 -1.82 11.92
N VAL A 103 12.08 -1.24 10.78
CA VAL A 103 11.52 -2.02 9.66
C VAL A 103 12.65 -2.89 9.12
N GLN A 104 12.84 -4.08 9.70
CA GLN A 104 13.66 -5.11 9.10
C GLN A 104 12.85 -5.68 7.94
N LYS A 105 13.02 -5.08 6.76
CA LYS A 105 12.44 -5.62 5.53
C LYS A 105 13.11 -6.97 5.25
N ASP A 106 12.32 -7.96 4.88
CA ASP A 106 12.86 -9.22 4.38
C ASP A 106 13.74 -8.95 3.15
N ILE A 107 14.84 -9.68 3.05
CA ILE A 107 15.72 -9.60 1.88
C ILE A 107 14.93 -10.08 0.67
N CYS A 108 14.59 -9.16 -0.22
CA CYS A 108 13.95 -9.49 -1.49
C CYS A 108 15.00 -10.14 -2.39
N LEU A 109 14.86 -11.45 -2.63
CA LEU A 109 15.69 -12.18 -3.57
C LEU A 109 15.61 -11.51 -4.95
N TYR A 110 16.72 -11.52 -5.66
CA TYR A 110 16.86 -10.90 -6.97
C TYR A 110 15.78 -11.37 -7.98
N THR A 111 15.34 -12.62 -7.89
CA THR A 111 14.29 -13.21 -8.75
C THR A 111 12.86 -12.81 -8.35
N CYS A 112 12.66 -12.18 -7.18
CA CYS A 112 11.37 -11.68 -6.72
C CYS A 112 11.04 -10.28 -7.25
N LYS A 113 11.95 -9.63 -7.98
CA LYS A 113 11.70 -8.34 -8.61
C LYS A 113 10.64 -8.43 -9.70
N SER A 114 9.84 -7.38 -9.81
CA SER A 114 8.81 -7.17 -10.83
C SER A 114 9.16 -5.93 -11.66
N ASN A 115 8.47 -5.74 -12.79
CA ASN A 115 8.70 -4.59 -13.68
C ASN A 115 10.12 -4.53 -14.28
N VAL A 116 10.65 -5.69 -14.67
CA VAL A 116 12.04 -5.81 -15.11
C VAL A 116 12.15 -6.21 -16.57
N VAL A 117 13.21 -5.72 -17.21
CA VAL A 117 13.74 -6.25 -18.47
C VAL A 117 14.84 -7.23 -18.10
N TYR A 118 14.74 -8.46 -18.59
CA TYR A 118 15.66 -9.54 -18.26
C TYR A 118 16.24 -10.20 -19.50
N LYS A 119 17.36 -10.90 -19.30
CA LYS A 119 18.12 -11.62 -20.30
C LYS A 119 18.37 -13.05 -19.84
N ILE A 120 18.04 -14.00 -20.71
CA ILE A 120 18.36 -15.42 -20.57
C ILE A 120 19.36 -15.77 -21.67
N SER A 121 20.54 -16.26 -21.29
CA SER A 121 21.59 -16.62 -22.26
C SER A 121 21.49 -18.11 -22.60
N CYS A 122 21.79 -18.46 -23.85
CA CYS A 122 21.99 -19.85 -24.25
C CYS A 122 23.32 -20.37 -23.66
N ASN A 123 23.37 -21.65 -23.27
CA ASN A 123 24.60 -22.30 -22.80
C ASN A 123 25.52 -22.74 -23.95
N ASN A 124 24.93 -23.00 -25.12
CA ASN A 124 25.60 -23.68 -26.22
C ASN A 124 26.01 -22.72 -27.35
N CYS A 125 25.50 -21.48 -27.35
CA CYS A 125 25.85 -20.48 -28.35
C CYS A 125 25.72 -19.05 -27.82
N ASP A 126 26.19 -18.07 -28.59
CA ASP A 126 26.14 -16.64 -28.25
C ASP A 126 24.73 -16.04 -28.31
N ALA A 127 23.70 -16.85 -28.57
CA ALA A 127 22.33 -16.39 -28.62
C ALA A 127 21.81 -16.04 -27.23
N SER A 128 20.96 -15.01 -27.16
CA SER A 128 20.29 -14.66 -25.91
C SER A 128 18.88 -14.16 -26.15
N TYR A 129 17.98 -14.51 -25.23
CA TYR A 129 16.62 -14.01 -25.20
C TYR A 129 16.54 -12.83 -24.25
N VAL A 130 15.95 -11.73 -24.71
CA VAL A 130 15.63 -10.57 -23.88
C VAL A 130 14.10 -10.41 -23.88
N GLY A 131 13.54 -10.25 -22.69
CA GLY A 131 12.11 -10.08 -22.51
C GLY A 131 11.80 -9.13 -21.34
N GLN A 132 10.59 -8.59 -21.31
CA GLN A 132 10.07 -7.82 -20.18
C GLN A 132 8.98 -8.58 -19.41
N THR A 133 8.83 -8.26 -18.12
CA THR A 133 7.75 -8.78 -17.28
C THR A 133 7.26 -7.72 -16.30
N ASP A 134 5.93 -7.63 -16.17
CA ASP A 134 5.27 -6.88 -15.11
C ASP A 134 5.20 -7.65 -13.80
N ARG A 135 5.14 -8.98 -13.90
CA ARG A 135 5.07 -9.90 -12.77
C ARG A 135 6.46 -10.21 -12.24
N GLN A 136 6.53 -10.93 -11.13
CA GLN A 136 7.80 -11.41 -10.58
C GLN A 136 8.59 -12.21 -11.62
N LEU A 137 9.88 -11.92 -11.72
CA LEU A 137 10.79 -12.57 -12.67
C LEU A 137 10.78 -14.09 -12.52
N LYS A 138 10.78 -14.61 -11.27
CA LYS A 138 10.68 -16.04 -10.98
C LYS A 138 9.46 -16.71 -11.63
N THR A 139 8.30 -16.04 -11.58
CA THR A 139 7.07 -16.56 -12.20
C THR A 139 7.25 -16.65 -13.71
N ARG A 140 7.81 -15.60 -14.33
CA ARG A 140 8.01 -15.57 -15.78
C ARG A 140 9.01 -16.63 -16.26
N ILE A 141 10.09 -16.86 -15.50
CA ILE A 141 11.06 -17.92 -15.79
C ILE A 141 10.40 -19.29 -15.72
N THR A 142 9.62 -19.55 -14.67
CA THR A 142 8.87 -20.80 -14.50
C THR A 142 7.92 -21.06 -15.66
N GLU A 143 7.23 -20.04 -16.16
CA GLU A 143 6.36 -20.16 -17.33
C GLU A 143 7.11 -20.58 -18.58
N HIS A 144 8.24 -19.93 -18.88
CA HIS A 144 9.07 -20.30 -20.03
C HIS A 144 9.55 -21.74 -19.92
N HIS A 145 9.99 -22.16 -18.73
CA HIS A 145 10.45 -23.51 -18.48
C HIS A 145 9.31 -24.55 -18.62
N ASN A 146 8.12 -24.25 -18.10
CA ASN A 146 6.95 -25.12 -18.26
C ASN A 146 6.49 -25.19 -19.71
N HIS A 147 6.59 -24.09 -20.46
CA HIS A 147 6.22 -24.05 -21.86
C HIS A 147 7.13 -24.92 -22.74
N ILE A 148 8.36 -25.21 -22.30
CA ILE A 148 9.22 -26.20 -22.95
C ILE A 148 8.72 -27.63 -22.70
N ARG A 149 8.18 -27.90 -21.52
CA ARG A 149 7.67 -29.23 -21.15
C ARG A 149 6.38 -29.59 -21.89
N HIS A 150 5.55 -28.60 -22.20
CA HIS A 150 4.28 -28.81 -22.89
C HIS A 150 4.47 -28.64 -24.40
N ASN A 151 4.13 -29.67 -25.19
CA ASN A 151 4.16 -29.62 -26.65
C ASN A 151 2.93 -28.85 -27.19
N THR A 152 2.85 -27.57 -26.86
CA THR A 152 1.79 -26.66 -27.27
C THR A 152 1.96 -26.30 -28.75
N SER A 153 0.84 -26.07 -29.46
CA SER A 153 0.83 -25.66 -30.88
C SER A 153 1.53 -24.32 -31.14
N VAL A 154 1.55 -23.42 -30.15
CA VAL A 154 2.25 -22.12 -30.23
C VAL A 154 3.55 -22.21 -29.43
N ARG A 155 4.68 -22.35 -30.13
CA ARG A 155 6.00 -22.44 -29.48
C ARG A 155 6.57 -21.07 -29.17
N SER A 156 7.21 -20.92 -28.01
CA SER A 156 7.99 -19.70 -27.71
C SER A 156 9.32 -19.72 -28.47
N VAL A 157 9.91 -18.55 -28.72
CA VAL A 157 11.23 -18.45 -29.40
C VAL A 157 12.31 -19.23 -28.65
N ILE A 158 12.25 -19.27 -27.32
CA ILE A 158 13.15 -20.07 -26.48
C ILE A 158 12.96 -21.57 -26.77
N THR A 159 11.71 -22.03 -26.79
CA THR A 159 11.37 -23.43 -27.10
C THR A 159 11.80 -23.81 -28.51
N GLU A 160 11.56 -22.93 -29.49
CA GLU A 160 11.91 -23.18 -30.89
C GLU A 160 13.42 -23.26 -31.08
N HIS A 161 14.19 -22.32 -30.49
CA HIS A 161 15.66 -22.37 -30.53
C HIS A 161 16.20 -23.66 -29.89
N ARG A 162 15.65 -24.06 -28.75
CA ARG A 162 16.01 -25.32 -28.09
C ARG A 162 15.75 -26.53 -28.98
N LEU A 163 14.57 -26.62 -29.60
CA LEU A 163 14.20 -27.78 -30.43
C LEU A 163 14.98 -27.84 -31.76
N GLN A 164 15.30 -26.70 -32.35
CA GLN A 164 16.03 -26.65 -33.62
C GLN A 164 17.51 -27.01 -33.48
N TYR A 165 18.15 -26.56 -32.40
CA TYR A 165 19.60 -26.67 -32.23
C TYR A 165 20.01 -27.60 -31.08
N ASP A 166 19.05 -28.22 -30.38
CA ASP A 166 19.27 -29.03 -29.18
C ASP A 166 20.09 -28.30 -28.09
N HIS A 167 19.79 -27.01 -27.93
CA HIS A 167 20.48 -26.13 -26.98
C HIS A 167 19.69 -25.96 -25.68
N ASP A 168 20.39 -25.70 -24.56
CA ASP A 168 19.76 -25.32 -23.30
C ASP A 168 20.10 -23.88 -22.88
N PHE A 169 19.30 -23.34 -21.96
CA PHE A 169 19.40 -21.97 -21.47
C PHE A 169 19.87 -21.91 -20.01
N GLN A 170 20.42 -20.77 -19.63
CA GLN A 170 20.85 -20.48 -18.25
C GLN A 170 19.66 -20.05 -17.38
N TRP A 171 18.94 -21.03 -16.82
CA TRP A 171 17.75 -20.79 -16.00
C TRP A 171 18.05 -20.20 -14.61
N ASP A 172 19.19 -20.56 -14.02
CA ASP A 172 19.58 -20.09 -12.67
C ASP A 172 20.33 -18.75 -12.70
N ASN A 173 20.85 -18.35 -13.86
CA ASN A 173 21.68 -17.15 -14.03
C ASN A 173 21.03 -16.12 -14.96
N VAL A 174 19.76 -15.82 -14.71
CA VAL A 174 19.03 -14.79 -15.46
C VAL A 174 19.51 -13.39 -15.04
N LYS A 175 19.82 -12.55 -16.02
CA LYS A 175 20.31 -11.18 -15.78
C LYS A 175 19.17 -10.17 -15.93
N ILE A 176 19.02 -9.26 -14.99
CA ILE A 176 18.14 -8.10 -15.07
C ILE A 176 18.98 -7.01 -15.72
N LEU A 177 18.50 -6.52 -16.86
CA LEU A 177 19.15 -5.46 -17.63
C LEU A 177 18.66 -4.09 -17.20
N ASP A 178 17.38 -4.00 -16.82
CA ASP A 178 16.75 -2.75 -16.40
C ASP A 178 15.52 -3.02 -15.50
N GLU A 179 15.16 -2.03 -14.68
CA GLU A 179 13.99 -2.05 -13.80
C GLU A 179 13.19 -0.76 -14.02
N GLU A 180 12.04 -0.87 -14.67
CA GLU A 180 11.27 0.29 -15.11
C GLU A 180 9.77 0.07 -14.86
N PHE A 181 9.22 0.84 -13.93
CA PHE A 181 7.82 0.70 -13.53
C PHE A 181 6.86 1.09 -14.66
N CYS A 182 7.17 2.09 -15.48
CA CYS A 182 6.28 2.53 -16.54
C CYS A 182 6.33 1.58 -17.75
N TYR A 183 5.21 0.94 -18.07
CA TYR A 183 5.10 -0.01 -19.20
C TYR A 183 5.68 0.55 -20.51
N ARG A 184 5.31 1.78 -20.90
CA ARG A 184 5.80 2.39 -22.16
C ARG A 184 7.32 2.58 -22.17
N LYS A 185 7.90 2.99 -21.06
CA LYS A 185 9.36 3.14 -20.94
C LYS A 185 10.05 1.77 -20.93
N ARG A 186 9.44 0.77 -20.29
CA ARG A 186 9.91 -0.61 -20.25
C ARG A 186 9.94 -1.25 -21.63
N LEU A 187 8.93 -1.00 -22.48
CA LEU A 187 8.94 -1.44 -23.89
C LEU A 187 10.12 -0.84 -24.66
N ILE A 188 10.38 0.46 -24.48
CA ILE A 188 11.53 1.11 -25.12
C ILE A 188 12.84 0.51 -24.60
N SER A 189 12.94 0.28 -23.29
CA SER A 189 14.11 -0.35 -22.66
C SER A 189 14.34 -1.78 -23.15
N GLU A 190 13.30 -2.60 -23.29
CA GLU A 190 13.37 -3.94 -23.87
C GLU A 190 13.94 -3.88 -25.30
N MET A 191 13.39 -3.01 -26.14
CA MET A 191 13.85 -2.86 -27.53
C MET A 191 15.32 -2.42 -27.61
N LEU A 192 15.72 -1.43 -26.81
CA LEU A 192 17.12 -0.99 -26.74
C LEU A 192 18.04 -2.13 -26.30
N ASN A 193 17.63 -2.92 -25.32
CA ASN A 193 18.42 -4.04 -24.83
C ASN A 193 18.50 -5.21 -25.82
N ILE A 194 17.45 -5.45 -26.61
CA ILE A 194 17.46 -6.39 -27.75
C ILE A 194 18.47 -5.94 -28.81
N LYS A 195 18.42 -4.66 -29.21
CA LYS A 195 19.32 -4.09 -30.24
C LYS A 195 20.79 -4.12 -29.84
N LYS A 196 21.08 -3.98 -28.55
CA LYS A 196 22.43 -4.10 -28.00
C LYS A 196 23.01 -5.52 -28.07
N GLN A 197 22.18 -6.56 -28.23
CA GLN A 197 22.69 -7.93 -28.35
C GLN A 197 23.16 -8.23 -29.78
N LYS A 198 24.25 -8.98 -29.91
CA LYS A 198 24.76 -9.44 -31.21
C LYS A 198 23.82 -10.46 -31.88
N ASN A 199 23.37 -11.45 -31.10
CA ASN A 199 22.50 -12.54 -31.55
C ASN A 199 21.25 -12.63 -30.66
N SER A 200 20.34 -11.65 -30.77
CA SER A 200 19.10 -11.65 -29.99
C SER A 200 18.07 -12.63 -30.58
N LEU A 201 17.52 -13.49 -29.73
CA LEU A 201 16.31 -14.25 -30.03
C LEU A 201 15.11 -13.32 -29.86
N TYR A 202 14.53 -12.89 -30.98
CA TYR A 202 13.49 -11.86 -31.00
C TYR A 202 12.16 -12.41 -31.53
N LEU A 203 11.06 -12.16 -30.81
CA LEU A 203 9.70 -12.37 -31.32
C LEU A 203 9.13 -11.04 -31.82
N GLN A 204 8.86 -10.94 -33.12
CA GLN A 204 8.37 -9.71 -33.78
C GLN A 204 7.02 -9.20 -33.25
N THR A 205 6.24 -10.03 -32.55
CA THR A 205 4.90 -9.67 -32.08
C THR A 205 4.88 -8.52 -31.07
N ASN A 206 6.00 -8.21 -30.39
CA ASN A 206 6.08 -7.13 -29.40
C ASN A 206 6.47 -5.77 -30.02
N ALA A 207 6.87 -5.70 -31.30
CA ALA A 207 7.21 -4.42 -31.95
C ALA A 207 5.98 -3.63 -32.41
N GLU A 208 4.82 -4.26 -32.53
CA GLU A 208 3.62 -3.64 -33.09
C GLU A 208 3.05 -2.55 -32.16
N ASP A 209 3.28 -2.68 -30.85
CA ASP A 209 2.76 -1.76 -29.82
C ASP A 209 3.58 -0.47 -29.67
N LEU A 210 4.76 -0.38 -30.31
CA LEU A 210 5.59 0.82 -30.23
C LEU A 210 5.20 1.83 -31.31
N HIS A 211 4.89 3.07 -30.88
CA HIS A 211 4.57 4.14 -31.83
C HIS A 211 5.74 4.37 -32.80
N LYS A 212 5.44 4.41 -34.11
CA LYS A 212 6.44 4.50 -35.19
C LYS A 212 7.47 5.63 -35.03
N ALA A 213 7.10 6.69 -34.32
CA ALA A 213 7.97 7.82 -33.98
C ALA A 213 9.23 7.44 -33.17
N TYR A 214 9.21 6.33 -32.41
CA TYR A 214 10.36 5.89 -31.62
C TYR A 214 11.37 5.07 -32.42
N ILE A 215 10.98 4.51 -33.57
CA ILE A 215 11.84 3.66 -34.41
C ILE A 215 13.11 4.41 -34.88
N PRO A 216 13.03 5.65 -35.40
CA PRO A 216 14.22 6.39 -35.85
C PRO A 216 15.17 6.74 -34.71
N ILE A 217 14.67 6.88 -33.49
CA ILE A 217 15.50 7.21 -32.31
C ILE A 217 16.24 5.95 -31.85
N ILE A 218 15.54 4.82 -31.76
CA ILE A 218 16.13 3.55 -31.36
C ILE A 218 17.19 3.08 -32.36
N ASN A 219 16.98 3.28 -33.66
CA ASN A 219 17.95 2.88 -34.69
C ASN A 219 19.22 3.76 -34.73
N LYS A 220 19.25 4.89 -34.02
CA LYS A 220 20.43 5.77 -33.93
C LYS A 220 21.36 5.44 -32.75
N VAL A 221 20.91 4.57 -31.83
CA VAL A 221 21.66 4.13 -30.64
C VAL A 221 22.40 2.84 -30.95
#